data_AF-A0A075H059-F1
#
_entry.id   AF-A0A075H059-F1
#
_cell.length_a   1.000
_cell.length_b   1.000
_cell.length_c   1.000
_cell.angle_alpha   90.00
_cell.angle_beta   90.00
_cell.angle_gamma   90.00
#
_symmetry.space_group_name_H-M   'P 1'
#
loop_
_entity.id
_entity.type
_entity.pdbx_description
1 polymer ?
#
loop_
_entity_poly.entity_id
_entity_poly.type
_entity_poly.pdbx_seq_one_letter_code
_entity_poly.pdbx_strand_id
1 'polypeptide(L)'
;MESYRPRVILSAAISLDGKLATRTGDSKLSSQRDKIRVHKLRSRFDAILVGKNTVEIDDPLLAVQGIKGKTPVRVILDSRATIRASSKILRTCSKIPTIIAVSKMAKKKNLEKLKKFPVVVKVCGNNKINIKKLLKFLKEKKDKKSFS
;
A
#
# COMPACT_ATOMS: atom_id res chain seq x y z
N MET A 1 29.61 7.96 0.40
CA MET A 1 28.74 6.79 0.17
C MET A 1 27.33 7.30 -0.09
N GLU A 2 26.95 7.38 -1.37
CA GLU A 2 25.76 8.10 -1.80
C GLU A 2 24.48 7.39 -1.31
N SER A 3 23.65 8.13 -0.57
CA SER A 3 22.40 7.63 0.00
C SER A 3 21.41 7.32 -1.13
N TYR A 4 21.43 6.11 -1.68
CA TYR A 4 20.37 5.63 -2.58
C TYR A 4 19.04 5.69 -1.84
N ARG A 5 18.17 6.65 -2.19
CA ARG A 5 16.81 6.78 -1.65
C ARG A 5 15.89 6.00 -2.58
N PRO A 6 14.87 5.27 -2.08
CA PRO A 6 13.89 4.64 -2.97
C PRO A 6 13.31 5.67 -3.92
N ARG A 7 13.26 5.35 -5.22
CA ARG A 7 12.55 6.17 -6.20
C ARG A 7 11.06 6.10 -5.88
N VAL A 8 10.51 7.19 -5.36
CA VAL A 8 9.08 7.29 -5.03
C VAL A 8 8.38 7.98 -6.20
N ILE A 9 7.40 7.30 -6.78
CA ILE A 9 6.47 7.91 -7.74
C ILE A 9 5.14 8.06 -7.02
N LEU A 10 4.72 9.30 -6.79
CA LEU A 10 3.41 9.61 -6.26
C LEU A 10 2.41 9.61 -7.42
N SER A 11 1.40 8.75 -7.31
CA SER A 11 0.23 8.78 -8.20
C SER A 11 -0.96 9.21 -7.38
N ALA A 12 -1.44 10.43 -7.58
CA ALA A 12 -2.66 10.96 -6.98
C ALA A 12 -3.63 11.32 -8.11
N ALA A 13 -4.87 10.84 -8.01
CA ALA A 13 -5.97 11.36 -8.82
C ALA A 13 -6.67 12.42 -7.96
N ILE A 14 -6.68 13.67 -8.44
CA ILE A 14 -7.30 14.82 -7.78
C ILE A 14 -8.43 15.28 -8.68
N SER A 15 -9.63 15.48 -8.14
CA SER A 15 -10.73 16.06 -8.91
C SER A 15 -10.45 17.54 -9.21
N LEU A 16 -11.06 18.09 -10.27
CA LEU A 16 -10.83 19.47 -10.74
C LEU A 16 -11.10 20.54 -9.65
N ASP A 17 -11.89 20.21 -8.63
CA ASP A 17 -12.21 21.04 -7.47
C ASP A 17 -11.26 20.85 -6.26
N GLY A 18 -10.10 20.19 -6.45
CA GLY A 18 -9.07 20.06 -5.41
C GLY A 18 -9.37 19.06 -4.30
N LYS A 19 -10.44 18.26 -4.42
CA LYS A 19 -10.80 17.25 -3.43
C LYS A 19 -10.05 15.93 -3.67
N LEU A 20 -9.59 15.30 -2.59
CA LEU A 20 -8.89 14.00 -2.59
C LEU A 20 -9.84 12.78 -2.68
N ALA A 21 -11.06 12.97 -3.18
CA ALA A 21 -12.01 11.89 -3.39
C ALA A 21 -13.06 12.30 -4.43
N THR A 22 -12.98 11.72 -5.63
CA THR A 22 -14.16 11.65 -6.50
C THR A 22 -15.17 10.71 -5.85
N ARG A 23 -16.18 11.29 -5.20
CA ARG A 23 -17.35 10.57 -4.66
C ARG A 23 -18.36 10.21 -5.75
N THR A 24 -17.86 9.84 -6.91
CA THR A 24 -18.66 9.38 -8.04
C THR A 24 -17.86 8.28 -8.71
N GLY A 25 -18.42 7.08 -8.75
CA GLY A 25 -17.91 5.91 -9.47
C GLY A 25 -17.91 6.08 -10.99
N ASP A 26 -17.71 7.30 -11.48
CA ASP A 26 -17.60 7.67 -12.88
C ASP A 26 -16.29 8.42 -13.07
N SER A 27 -15.20 7.66 -13.15
CA SER A 27 -14.03 8.15 -13.84
C SER A 27 -14.12 7.63 -15.27
N LYS A 28 -14.00 8.54 -16.24
CA LYS A 28 -13.75 8.26 -17.68
C LYS A 28 -12.47 7.41 -17.94
N LEU A 29 -11.93 6.71 -16.92
CA LEU A 29 -10.95 5.62 -16.95
C LEU A 29 -11.58 4.24 -17.19
N SER A 30 -12.80 4.20 -17.72
CA SER A 30 -13.63 2.99 -17.84
C SER A 30 -13.24 2.09 -19.02
N SER A 31 -12.32 2.50 -19.90
CA SER A 31 -11.92 1.66 -21.03
C SER A 31 -11.02 0.49 -20.57
N GLN A 32 -11.12 -0.64 -21.26
CA GLN A 32 -10.23 -1.79 -21.03
C GLN A 32 -8.76 -1.41 -21.20
N ARG A 33 -8.46 -0.43 -22.06
CA ARG A 33 -7.10 0.08 -22.31
C ARG A 33 -6.55 0.81 -21.09
N ASP A 34 -7.36 1.57 -20.38
CA ASP A 34 -6.95 2.28 -19.16
C ASP A 34 -6.64 1.31 -18.02
N LYS A 35 -7.48 0.27 -17.86
CA LYS A 35 -7.23 -0.81 -16.90
C LYS A 35 -5.89 -1.51 -17.19
N ILE A 36 -5.65 -1.88 -18.45
CA ILE A 36 -4.39 -2.49 -18.87
C ILE A 36 -3.20 -1.55 -18.59
N ARG A 37 -3.33 -0.25 -18.89
CA ARG A 37 -2.27 0.74 -18.65
C ARG A 37 -1.94 0.85 -17.16
N VAL A 38 -2.94 0.90 -16.28
CA VAL A 38 -2.73 0.93 -14.82
C VAL A 38 -2.03 -0.35 -14.35
N HIS A 39 -2.46 -1.53 -14.80
CA HIS A 39 -1.80 -2.78 -14.43
C HIS A 39 -0.35 -2.85 -14.95
N LYS A 40 -0.08 -2.38 -16.18
CA LYS A 40 1.27 -2.29 -16.75
C LYS A 40 2.14 -1.30 -16.00
N LEU A 41 1.55 -0.22 -15.49
CA LEU A 41 2.26 0.72 -14.63
C LEU A 41 2.59 0.06 -13.29
N ARG A 42 1.62 -0.58 -12.63
CA ARG A 42 1.83 -1.30 -11.36
C ARG A 42 2.92 -2.37 -11.46
N SER A 43 3.01 -3.09 -12.57
CA SER A 43 4.02 -4.15 -12.76
C SER A 43 5.45 -3.64 -12.87
N ARG A 44 5.66 -2.33 -13.06
CA ARG A 44 6.98 -1.69 -13.11
C ARG A 44 7.50 -1.26 -11.74
N PHE A 45 6.69 -1.37 -10.69
CA PHE A 45 7.06 -0.96 -9.33
C PHE A 45 7.33 -2.16 -8.44
N ASP A 46 8.20 -1.96 -7.45
CA ASP A 46 8.42 -2.97 -6.41
C ASP A 46 7.34 -2.91 -5.31
N ALA A 47 6.78 -1.73 -5.07
CA ALA A 47 5.80 -1.51 -4.02
C ALA A 47 4.76 -0.44 -4.41
N ILE A 48 3.54 -0.61 -3.92
CA ILE A 48 2.46 0.39 -3.97
C ILE A 48 2.13 0.79 -2.55
N LEU A 49 2.05 2.10 -2.31
CA LEU A 49 1.74 2.67 -1.00
C LEU A 49 0.38 3.37 -1.03
N VAL A 50 -0.48 3.08 -0.07
CA VAL A 50 -1.78 3.75 0.12
C VAL A 50 -2.07 4.00 1.60
N GLY A 51 -2.96 4.96 1.89
CA GLY A 51 -3.47 5.18 3.25
C GLY A 51 -4.56 4.17 3.63
N LYS A 52 -4.74 3.93 4.93
CA LYS A 52 -5.87 3.11 5.45
C LYS A 52 -7.21 3.60 4.92
N ASN A 53 -7.44 4.91 4.88
CA ASN A 53 -8.73 5.46 4.43
C ASN A 53 -9.05 5.05 2.99
N THR A 54 -8.06 5.03 2.08
CA THR A 54 -8.23 4.48 0.73
C THR A 54 -8.65 3.01 0.76
N VAL A 55 -8.08 2.21 1.67
CA VAL A 55 -8.49 0.81 1.84
C VAL A 55 -9.93 0.69 2.36
N GLU A 56 -10.35 1.58 3.27
CA GLU A 56 -11.69 1.56 3.84
C GLU A 56 -12.76 2.03 2.85
N ILE A 57 -12.42 2.98 1.97
CA ILE A 57 -13.35 3.58 1.00
C ILE A 57 -13.41 2.75 -0.27
N ASP A 58 -12.26 2.43 -0.87
CA ASP A 58 -12.20 1.81 -2.21
C ASP A 58 -12.04 0.28 -2.16
N ASP A 59 -11.67 -0.27 -1.00
CA ASP A 59 -11.31 -1.68 -0.78
C ASP A 59 -10.55 -2.30 -1.97
N PRO A 60 -9.37 -1.74 -2.33
CA PRO A 60 -8.67 -2.12 -3.54
C PRO A 60 -7.90 -3.42 -3.35
N LEU A 61 -7.72 -4.19 -4.43
CA LEU A 61 -6.87 -5.38 -4.41
C LEU A 61 -5.37 -5.02 -4.45
N LEU A 62 -5.03 -3.95 -5.17
CA LEU A 62 -3.65 -3.48 -5.45
C LEU A 62 -2.75 -4.56 -6.06
N ALA A 63 -3.29 -5.32 -7.02
CA ALA A 63 -2.57 -6.36 -7.76
C ALA A 63 -2.45 -6.03 -9.27
N VAL A 64 -1.54 -6.71 -9.95
CA VAL A 64 -1.49 -6.77 -11.41
C VAL A 64 -2.45 -7.87 -11.87
N GLN A 65 -3.39 -7.56 -12.76
CA GLN A 65 -4.40 -8.49 -13.27
C GLN A 65 -4.56 -8.30 -14.79
N GLY A 66 -4.93 -9.37 -15.48
CA GLY A 66 -5.21 -9.34 -16.92
C GLY A 66 -3.99 -9.12 -17.82
N ILE A 67 -2.78 -9.06 -17.27
CA ILE A 67 -1.52 -8.97 -18.01
C ILE A 67 -0.42 -9.77 -17.31
N LYS A 68 0.65 -10.11 -18.04
CA LYS A 68 1.88 -10.63 -17.44
C LYS A 68 2.61 -9.51 -16.69
N GLY A 69 3.09 -9.81 -15.49
CA GLY A 69 3.89 -8.87 -14.69
C GLY A 69 3.91 -9.23 -13.21
N LYS A 70 4.97 -8.82 -12.52
CA LYS A 70 5.09 -9.02 -11.08
C LYS A 70 4.09 -8.12 -10.34
N THR A 71 3.36 -8.68 -9.38
CA THR A 71 2.55 -7.87 -8.46
C THR A 71 3.47 -7.20 -7.43
N PRO A 72 3.40 -5.87 -7.27
CA PRO A 72 4.19 -5.15 -6.28
C PRO A 72 3.75 -5.48 -4.85
N VAL A 73 4.65 -5.26 -3.90
CA VAL A 73 4.36 -5.33 -2.46
C VAL A 73 3.38 -4.22 -2.09
N ARG A 74 2.39 -4.55 -1.27
CA ARG A 74 1.40 -3.58 -0.79
C ARG A 74 1.90 -2.96 0.50
N VAL A 75 1.93 -1.64 0.59
CA VAL A 75 2.33 -0.89 1.80
C VAL A 75 1.15 -0.05 2.26
N ILE A 76 0.55 -0.41 3.38
CA ILE A 76 -0.59 0.31 3.94
C ILE A 76 -0.11 1.22 5.06
N LEU A 77 -0.43 2.51 4.97
CA LEU A 77 -0.22 3.46 6.05
C LEU A 77 -1.41 3.48 7.00
N ASP A 78 -1.24 2.86 8.17
CA ASP A 78 -2.27 2.78 9.20
C ASP A 78 -1.66 3.03 10.58
N SER A 79 -1.55 4.30 10.97
CA SER A 79 -0.88 4.73 12.20
C SER A 79 -1.38 4.00 13.46
N ARG A 80 -2.63 3.51 13.47
CA ARG A 80 -3.29 2.91 14.64
C ARG A 80 -3.56 1.40 14.52
N ALA A 81 -3.11 0.75 13.43
CA ALA A 81 -3.37 -0.66 13.14
C ALA A 81 -4.88 -1.03 13.14
N THR A 82 -5.71 -0.15 12.60
CA THR A 82 -7.17 -0.27 12.61
C THR A 82 -7.79 -0.81 11.31
N ILE A 83 -7.00 -1.22 10.33
CA ILE A 83 -7.47 -1.80 9.07
C ILE A 83 -8.46 -2.96 9.33
N ARG A 84 -9.58 -2.97 8.61
CA ARG A 84 -10.60 -4.02 8.76
C ARG A 84 -10.08 -5.38 8.28
N ALA A 85 -10.28 -6.40 9.10
CA ALA A 85 -9.97 -7.80 8.79
C ALA A 85 -10.67 -8.31 7.52
N SER A 86 -11.83 -7.75 7.19
CA SER A 86 -12.60 -8.08 5.98
C SER A 86 -12.07 -7.42 4.70
N SER A 87 -11.12 -6.48 4.77
CA SER A 87 -10.57 -5.82 3.58
C SER A 87 -9.95 -6.83 2.62
N LYS A 88 -10.07 -6.57 1.31
CA LYS A 88 -9.40 -7.37 0.27
C LYS A 88 -7.90 -7.45 0.52
N ILE A 89 -7.29 -6.39 1.03
CA ILE A 89 -5.88 -6.36 1.41
C ILE A 89 -5.55 -7.50 2.38
N LEU A 90 -6.22 -7.57 3.54
CA LEU A 90 -5.96 -8.61 4.53
C LEU A 90 -6.42 -9.99 4.06
N ARG A 91 -7.55 -10.11 3.37
CA ARG A 91 -8.04 -11.40 2.86
C ARG A 91 -7.11 -12.05 1.82
N THR A 92 -6.29 -11.26 1.12
CA THR A 92 -5.40 -11.75 0.07
C THR A 92 -3.91 -11.66 0.42
N CYS A 93 -3.58 -11.30 1.66
CA CYS A 93 -2.18 -11.12 2.08
C CYS A 93 -1.34 -12.40 2.09
N SER A 94 -1.96 -13.58 2.10
CA SER A 94 -1.27 -14.86 1.90
C SER A 94 -0.74 -15.06 0.48
N LYS A 95 -1.29 -14.35 -0.51
CA LYS A 95 -0.89 -14.44 -1.92
C LYS A 95 -0.09 -13.23 -2.39
N ILE A 96 -0.35 -12.07 -1.78
CA ILE A 96 0.25 -10.79 -2.18
C ILE A 96 0.99 -10.21 -0.96
N PRO A 97 2.33 -10.10 -1.02
CA PRO A 97 3.13 -9.54 0.06
C PRO A 97 2.62 -8.19 0.53
N THR A 98 2.44 -8.06 1.85
CA THR A 98 1.78 -6.89 2.44
C THR A 98 2.53 -6.43 3.69
N ILE A 99 2.82 -5.14 3.71
CA ILE A 99 3.45 -4.42 4.81
C ILE A 99 2.41 -3.43 5.36
N ILE A 100 2.22 -3.43 6.68
CA ILE A 100 1.40 -2.45 7.38
C ILE A 100 2.34 -1.57 8.19
N ALA A 101 2.51 -0.31 7.75
CA ALA A 101 3.26 0.69 8.47
C ALA A 101 2.36 1.31 9.54
N VAL A 102 2.80 1.24 10.80
CA VAL A 102 2.06 1.74 11.96
C VAL A 102 2.90 2.76 12.72
N SER A 103 2.29 3.45 13.68
CA SER A 103 3.00 4.30 14.64
C SER A 103 2.97 3.65 16.03
N LYS A 104 3.70 4.21 17.01
CA LYS A 104 3.62 3.76 18.42
C LYS A 104 2.22 3.94 19.03
N MET A 105 1.32 4.68 18.38
CA MET A 105 -0.09 4.78 18.80
C MET A 105 -0.92 3.52 18.51
N ALA A 106 -0.38 2.52 17.81
CA ALA A 106 -1.11 1.27 17.56
C ALA A 106 -1.36 0.53 18.88
N LYS A 107 -2.65 0.31 19.20
CA LYS A 107 -3.05 -0.42 20.42
C LYS A 107 -2.59 -1.88 20.33
N LYS A 108 -2.13 -2.46 21.46
CA LYS A 108 -1.71 -3.88 21.53
C LYS A 108 -2.76 -4.83 20.95
N LYS A 109 -4.04 -4.67 21.34
CA LYS A 109 -5.18 -5.45 20.82
C LYS A 109 -5.25 -5.47 19.28
N ASN A 110 -4.94 -4.36 18.63
CA ASN A 110 -4.97 -4.26 17.18
C ASN A 110 -3.78 -4.96 16.53
N LEU A 111 -2.59 -4.83 17.11
CA LEU A 111 -1.39 -5.55 16.65
C LEU A 111 -1.57 -7.06 16.78
N GLU A 112 -2.14 -7.55 17.89
CA GLU A 112 -2.46 -8.97 18.07
C GLU A 112 -3.43 -9.50 17.01
N LYS A 113 -4.42 -8.69 16.60
CA LYS A 113 -5.30 -9.07 15.48
C LYS A 113 -4.53 -9.22 14.17
N LEU A 114 -3.59 -8.32 13.90
CA LEU A 114 -2.79 -8.36 12.68
C LEU A 114 -1.82 -9.55 12.63
N LYS A 115 -1.33 -10.05 13.78
CA LYS A 115 -0.49 -11.25 13.84
C LYS A 115 -1.19 -12.51 13.30
N LYS A 116 -2.52 -12.53 13.24
CA LYS A 116 -3.30 -13.63 12.64
C LYS A 116 -3.20 -13.69 11.12
N PHE A 117 -2.64 -12.65 10.50
CA PHE A 117 -2.45 -12.55 9.06
C PHE A 117 -0.96 -12.62 8.73
N PRO A 118 -0.56 -13.22 7.59
CA PRO A 118 0.82 -13.21 7.11
C PRO A 118 1.20 -11.83 6.54
N VAL A 119 1.18 -10.80 7.40
CA VAL A 119 1.55 -9.43 7.07
C VAL A 119 2.76 -9.00 7.88
N VAL A 120 3.60 -8.17 7.28
CA VAL A 120 4.72 -7.55 7.98
C VAL A 120 4.24 -6.25 8.63
N VAL A 121 4.15 -6.22 9.95
CA VAL A 121 3.83 -4.99 10.68
C VAL A 121 5.12 -4.25 11.03
N LYS A 122 5.26 -3.01 10.57
CA LYS A 122 6.45 -2.18 10.86
C LYS A 122 6.06 -0.89 11.57
N VAL A 123 6.60 -0.70 12.78
CA VAL A 123 6.49 0.57 13.50
C VAL A 123 7.44 1.60 12.90
N CYS A 124 6.88 2.69 12.39
CA CYS A 124 7.56 3.74 11.66
C CYS A 124 7.27 5.13 12.23
N GLY A 125 7.32 5.36 13.55
CA GLY A 125 7.13 6.70 14.12
C GLY A 125 6.34 6.67 15.43
N ASN A 126 6.19 7.83 16.07
CA ASN A 126 5.53 7.94 17.38
C ASN A 126 4.02 8.18 17.22
N ASN A 127 3.61 9.40 16.87
CA ASN A 127 2.20 9.78 16.73
C ASN A 127 1.68 9.65 15.29
N LYS A 128 2.60 9.79 14.32
CA LYS A 128 2.34 9.64 12.90
C LYS A 128 3.41 8.77 12.27
N ILE A 129 3.11 8.23 11.10
CA ILE A 129 4.08 7.48 10.31
C ILE A 129 5.11 8.46 9.74
N ASN A 130 6.37 8.24 10.10
CA ASN A 130 7.56 8.86 9.55
C ASN A 130 7.92 8.15 8.24
N ILE A 131 7.62 8.83 7.12
CA ILE A 131 7.86 8.32 5.77
C ILE A 131 9.36 8.07 5.52
N LYS A 132 10.27 8.89 6.05
CA LYS A 132 11.72 8.68 5.89
C LYS A 132 12.15 7.33 6.50
N LYS A 133 11.66 7.00 7.70
CA LYS A 133 11.92 5.71 8.35
C LYS A 133 11.32 4.54 7.56
N LEU A 134 10.10 4.71 7.03
CA LEU A 134 9.45 3.71 6.19
C LEU A 134 10.25 3.45 4.91
N LEU A 135 10.67 4.49 4.20
CA LEU A 135 11.46 4.37 2.97
C LEU A 135 12.81 3.69 3.22
N LYS A 136 13.48 4.00 4.34
CA LYS A 136 14.72 3.31 4.75
C LYS A 136 14.48 1.81 4.93
N PHE A 137 13.40 1.43 5.64
CA PHE A 137 13.02 0.03 5.83
C PHE A 137 12.70 -0.68 4.50
N LEU A 138 11.96 -0.03 3.60
CA LEU A 138 11.63 -0.61 2.29
C LEU A 138 12.87 -0.83 1.43
N LYS A 139 13.85 0.09 1.48
CA LYS A 139 15.16 -0.08 0.84
C LYS A 139 15.86 -1.33 1.36
N GLU A 140 16.04 -1.44 2.68
CA GLU A 140 16.73 -2.57 3.30
C GLU A 140 16.08 -3.92 2.95
N LYS A 141 14.74 -3.98 2.89
CA LYS A 141 14.01 -5.20 2.53
C LYS A 141 14.15 -5.55 1.04
N LYS A 142 14.27 -4.54 0.17
CA LYS A 142 14.57 -4.74 -1.26
C LYS A 142 15.98 -5.25 -1.49
N ASP A 143 16.97 -4.65 -0.84
CA ASP A 143 18.39 -5.03 -0.97
C ASP A 143 18.60 -6.48 -0.52
N LYS A 144 17.87 -6.94 0.50
CA LYS A 144 17.91 -8.32 0.99
C LYS A 144 17.02 -9.31 0.20
N LYS A 145 16.31 -8.85 -0.85
CA LYS A 145 15.29 -9.61 -1.60
C LYS A 145 14.21 -10.28 -0.72
N SER A 146 14.01 -9.83 0.52
CA SER A 146 13.21 -10.53 1.54
C SER A 146 11.75 -10.04 1.60
N PHE A 147 11.10 -9.83 0.46
CA PHE A 147 9.67 -9.51 0.43
C PHE A 147 8.76 -10.75 0.57
N SER A 148 9.36 -11.93 0.64
CA SER A 148 8.77 -13.20 1.08
C SER A 148 8.08 -13.07 2.43
#